data_AF-B0C8N7-F1
#
_entry.id   AF-B0C8N7-F1
#
_cell.length_a   1.000
_cell.length_b   1.000
_cell.length_c   1.000
_cell.angle_alpha   90.00
_cell.angle_beta   90.00
_cell.angle_gamma   90.00
#
_symmetry.space_group_name_H-M   'P 1'
#
loop_
_entity.id
_entity.type
_entity.pdbx_description
1 polymer ?
#
loop_
_entity_poly.entity_id
_entity_poly.type
_entity_poly.pdbx_seq_one_letter_code
_entity_poly.pdbx_strand_id
1 'polypeptide(L)'
;MMLVNKSSQAQMMLTEILAEALAVTSDNLLLAKLMFDCASDATDELSLEARQRLGLVQAGLSLAFEGLECDELQELIQQADIYCEL
;
A
#
# COMPACT_ATOMS: atom_id res chain seq x y z
N MET A 1 -26.36 18.30 25.84
CA MET A 1 -24.95 18.38 25.40
C MET A 1 -24.38 16.98 25.09
N MET A 2 -25.08 16.15 24.29
CA MET A 2 -24.67 14.74 24.01
C MET A 2 -24.67 14.36 22.52
N LEU A 3 -24.99 15.28 21.60
CA LEU A 3 -25.10 14.96 20.16
C LEU A 3 -23.80 15.17 19.38
N VAL A 4 -22.79 15.81 19.99
CA VAL A 4 -21.48 16.07 19.34
C VAL A 4 -20.62 14.79 19.24
N ASN A 5 -20.98 13.71 19.97
CA ASN A 5 -20.05 12.60 20.19
C ASN A 5 -20.11 11.47 19.15
N LYS A 6 -21.27 11.19 18.54
CA LYS A 6 -21.42 10.03 17.64
C LYS A 6 -20.80 10.24 16.25
N SER A 7 -20.92 11.46 15.71
CA SER A 7 -20.36 11.79 14.40
C SER A 7 -18.84 11.81 14.43
N SER A 8 -18.25 12.36 15.50
CA SER A 8 -16.80 12.40 15.69
C SER A 8 -16.21 11.01 15.91
N GLN A 9 -16.90 10.15 16.66
CA GLN A 9 -16.46 8.77 16.89
C GLN A 9 -16.54 7.91 15.61
N ALA A 10 -17.60 8.06 14.80
CA ALA A 10 -17.70 7.36 13.53
C ALA A 10 -16.63 7.80 12.52
N GLN A 11 -16.28 9.08 12.52
CA GLN A 11 -15.24 9.62 11.65
C GLN A 11 -13.85 9.12 12.05
N MET A 12 -13.56 9.07 13.35
CA MET A 12 -12.32 8.50 13.89
C MET A 12 -12.17 7.02 13.54
N MET A 13 -13.23 6.22 13.76
CA MET A 13 -13.23 4.80 13.37
C MET A 13 -13.05 4.59 11.86
N LEU A 14 -13.63 5.45 11.03
CA LEU A 14 -13.43 5.38 9.58
C LEU A 14 -11.96 5.68 9.21
N THR A 15 -11.37 6.70 9.83
CA THR A 15 -9.96 7.06 9.62
C THR A 15 -9.03 5.92 10.03
N GLU A 16 -9.28 5.28 11.18
CA GLU A 16 -8.53 4.11 11.66
C GLU A 16 -8.57 2.97 10.62
N ILE A 17 -9.76 2.57 10.17
CA ILE A 17 -9.93 1.49 9.18
C ILE A 17 -9.23 1.83 7.86
N LEU A 18 -9.32 3.09 7.41
CA LEU A 18 -8.67 3.53 6.18
C LEU A 18 -7.14 3.51 6.31
N ALA A 19 -6.61 3.97 7.45
CA ALA A 19 -5.18 3.92 7.74
C ALA A 19 -4.66 2.48 7.75
N GLU A 20 -5.34 1.56 8.46
CA GLU A 20 -4.99 0.13 8.49
C GLU A 20 -5.04 -0.50 7.10
N ALA A 21 -6.12 -0.27 6.34
CA ALA A 21 -6.26 -0.81 5.00
C ALA A 21 -5.18 -0.30 4.05
N LEU A 22 -4.80 0.97 4.16
CA LEU A 22 -3.72 1.57 3.38
C LEU A 22 -2.36 0.99 3.77
N ALA A 23 -2.07 0.83 5.07
CA ALA A 23 -0.82 0.24 5.54
C ALA A 23 -0.67 -1.22 5.03
N VAL A 24 -1.71 -2.05 5.20
CA VAL A 24 -1.71 -3.43 4.67
C VAL A 24 -1.56 -3.46 3.15
N THR A 25 -2.17 -2.51 2.44
CA THR A 25 -2.02 -2.40 0.98
C THR A 25 -0.58 -2.05 0.61
N SER A 26 0.01 -1.07 1.30
CA SER A 26 1.40 -0.64 1.10
C SER A 26 2.38 -1.80 1.35
N ASP A 27 2.22 -2.53 2.44
CA ASP A 27 3.07 -3.68 2.79
C ASP A 27 3.00 -4.78 1.73
N ASN A 28 1.79 -5.08 1.24
CA ASN A 28 1.60 -6.08 0.19
C ASN A 28 2.24 -5.65 -1.14
N LEU A 29 2.14 -4.35 -1.49
CA LEU A 29 2.80 -3.81 -2.67
C LEU A 29 4.32 -3.86 -2.53
N LEU A 30 4.86 -3.57 -1.34
CA LEU A 30 6.30 -3.65 -1.06
C LEU A 30 6.80 -5.09 -1.15
N LEU A 31 6.07 -6.04 -0.56
CA LEU A 31 6.39 -7.45 -0.66
C LEU A 31 6.36 -7.92 -2.12
N ALA A 32 5.33 -7.56 -2.88
CA ALA A 32 5.25 -7.87 -4.30
C ALA A 32 6.46 -7.30 -5.06
N LYS A 33 6.80 -6.03 -4.84
CA LYS A 33 7.97 -5.39 -5.45
C LYS A 33 9.25 -6.18 -5.17
N LEU A 34 9.52 -6.52 -3.91
CA LEU A 34 10.69 -7.31 -3.53
C LEU A 34 10.73 -8.67 -4.23
N MET A 35 9.59 -9.36 -4.33
CA MET A 35 9.50 -10.64 -5.03
C MET A 35 9.82 -10.51 -6.53
N PHE A 36 9.33 -9.45 -7.17
CA PHE A 36 9.57 -9.22 -8.60
C PHE A 36 10.96 -8.65 -8.90
N ASP A 37 11.57 -7.91 -7.97
CA ASP A 37 12.97 -7.48 -8.07
C ASP A 37 13.89 -8.73 -8.02
N CYS A 38 13.64 -9.66 -7.10
CA CYS A 38 14.34 -10.95 -7.08
C CYS A 38 14.14 -11.77 -8.37
N ALA A 39 12.92 -11.76 -8.94
CA ALA A 39 12.65 -12.43 -10.21
C ALA A 39 13.35 -11.73 -11.39
N SER A 40 13.56 -10.41 -11.30
CA SER A 40 14.28 -9.61 -12.28
C SER A 40 15.77 -9.95 -12.31
N ASP A 41 16.36 -10.22 -11.15
CA ASP A 41 17.77 -10.63 -11.05
C ASP A 41 18.03 -12.01 -11.68
N ALA A 42 16.99 -12.85 -11.81
CA ALA A 42 17.03 -14.14 -12.51
C ALA A 42 16.68 -14.06 -14.01
N THR A 43 16.61 -12.86 -14.60
CA THR A 43 16.04 -12.65 -15.96
C THR A 43 16.77 -13.32 -17.10
N ASP A 44 18.05 -13.65 -16.97
CA ASP A 44 18.82 -14.36 -18.00
C ASP A 44 18.31 -15.80 -18.24
N GLU A 45 17.60 -16.38 -17.27
CA GLU A 45 17.00 -17.72 -17.36
C GLU A 45 15.56 -17.68 -17.93
N LEU A 46 14.97 -16.50 -18.07
CA LEU A 46 13.57 -16.32 -18.47
C LEU A 46 13.41 -16.24 -20.00
N SER A 47 12.32 -16.83 -20.49
CA SER A 47 11.90 -16.62 -21.88
C SER A 47 11.59 -15.14 -22.17
N LEU A 48 11.62 -14.74 -23.45
CA LEU A 48 11.25 -13.37 -23.84
C LEU A 48 9.84 -12.99 -23.36
N GLU A 49 8.88 -13.92 -23.48
CA GLU A 49 7.50 -13.71 -23.03
C GLU A 49 7.42 -13.51 -21.50
N ALA A 50 8.17 -14.31 -20.73
CA ALA A 50 8.22 -14.17 -19.28
C ALA A 50 8.80 -12.81 -18.84
N ARG A 51 9.87 -12.35 -19.51
CA ARG A 51 10.45 -11.01 -19.26
C ARG A 51 9.48 -9.88 -19.58
N GLN A 52 8.72 -9.99 -20.67
CA GLN A 52 7.70 -8.99 -21.02
C GLN A 52 6.58 -8.93 -19.97
N ARG A 53 6.11 -10.09 -19.49
CA ARG A 53 5.11 -10.16 -18.41
C ARG A 53 5.64 -9.56 -17.11
N LEU A 54 6.90 -9.87 -16.75
CA LEU A 54 7.55 -9.29 -15.58
C LEU A 54 7.60 -7.75 -15.68
N GLY A 55 7.99 -7.22 -16.85
CA GLY A 55 8.03 -5.78 -17.09
C GLY A 55 6.65 -5.11 -16.96
N LEU A 56 5.58 -5.76 -17.42
CA LEU A 56 4.21 -5.25 -17.25
C LEU A 56 3.81 -5.18 -15.76
N VAL A 57 4.17 -6.21 -14.98
CA VAL A 57 3.89 -6.24 -13.54
C VAL A 57 4.68 -5.15 -12.81
N GLN A 58 5.97 -4.98 -13.11
CA GLN A 58 6.82 -3.93 -12.54
C GLN A 58 6.28 -2.53 -12.86
N ALA A 59 5.80 -2.30 -14.08
CA ALA A 59 5.16 -1.04 -14.46
C ALA A 59 3.88 -0.80 -13.64
N GLY A 60 3.03 -1.82 -13.48
CA GLY A 60 1.82 -1.74 -12.67
C GLY A 60 2.11 -1.43 -11.19
N LEU A 61 3.15 -2.07 -10.63
CA LEU A 61 3.59 -1.80 -9.25
C LEU A 61 4.11 -0.37 -9.10
N SER A 62 4.87 0.14 -10.07
CA SER A 62 5.38 1.52 -10.03
C SER A 62 4.22 2.52 -10.02
N LEU A 63 3.21 2.32 -10.87
CA LEU A 63 2.00 3.17 -10.87
C LEU A 63 1.22 3.08 -9.56
N ALA A 64 1.15 1.89 -8.95
CA ALA A 64 0.51 1.74 -7.65
C ALA A 64 1.24 2.52 -6.55
N PHE A 65 2.58 2.50 -6.54
CA PHE A 65 3.39 3.29 -5.61
C PHE A 65 3.26 4.79 -5.85
N GLU A 66 3.30 5.25 -7.10
CA GLU A 66 3.04 6.67 -7.43
C GLU A 66 1.68 7.13 -6.89
N GLY A 67 0.65 6.28 -6.96
CA GLY A 67 -0.66 6.56 -6.38
C GLY A 67 -0.65 6.68 -4.85
N LEU A 68 0.30 6.05 -4.17
CA LEU A 68 0.47 6.12 -2.71
C LEU A 68 1.40 7.25 -2.25
N GLU A 69 2.13 7.92 -3.14
CA GLU A 69 3.03 9.03 -2.80
C GLU A 69 2.29 10.32 -2.41
N CYS A 70 0.96 10.35 -2.52
CA CYS A 70 0.12 11.46 -2.06
C CYS A 70 0.34 11.73 -0.56
N ASP A 71 0.64 12.99 -0.17
CA ASP A 71 0.97 13.36 1.21
C ASP A 71 -0.10 12.90 2.21
N GLU A 72 -1.37 13.06 1.89
CA GLU A 72 -2.49 12.65 2.75
C GLU A 72 -2.54 11.13 2.96
N LEU A 73 -2.16 10.34 1.95
CA LEU A 73 -2.12 8.89 2.06
C LEU A 73 -0.89 8.44 2.86
N GLN A 74 0.25 9.09 2.67
CA GLN A 74 1.46 8.83 3.45
C GLN A 74 1.25 9.13 4.93
N GLU A 75 0.59 10.24 5.26
CA GLU A 75 0.23 10.57 6.64
C GLU A 75 -0.69 9.51 7.26
N LEU A 76 -1.70 9.03 6.52
CA LEU A 76 -2.59 7.98 7.00
C LEU A 76 -1.87 6.64 7.21
N ILE A 77 -0.96 6.26 6.30
CA ILE A 77 -0.14 5.04 6.45
C ILE A 77 0.72 5.12 7.71
N GLN A 78 1.38 6.26 7.96
CA GLN A 78 2.20 6.45 9.16
C GLN A 78 1.38 6.44 10.46
N GLN A 79 0.13 6.88 10.40
CA GLN A 79 -0.78 6.85 11.56
C GLN A 79 -1.27 5.44 11.89
N ALA A 80 -1.22 4.49 10.96
CA ALA A 80 -1.64 3.12 11.21
C ALA A 80 -0.85 2.46 12.36
N ASP A 81 0.44 2.75 12.48
CA ASP A 81 1.27 2.27 13.59
C ASP A 81 0.77 2.78 14.96
N ILE A 82 0.25 4.01 15.00
CA ILE A 82 -0.27 4.64 16.21
C ILE A 82 -1.60 3.99 16.63
N TYR A 83 -2.44 3.60 15.67
CA TYR A 83 -3.72 2.95 15.94
C TYR A 83 -3.57 1.49 16.37
N CYS A 84 -2.54 0.79 15.87
CA CYS A 84 -2.25 -0.59 16.26
C CYS A 84 -1.69 -0.73 17.70
N GLU A 85 -1.23 0.36 18.33
CA GLU A 85 -0.65 0.37 19.69
C GLU A 85 -1.66 0.74 20.81
N LEU A 86 -2.91 1.09 20.49
CA LEU A 86 -3.98 1.46 21.43
C LEU A 86 -4.97 0.31 21.69
#